data_AF-A0A1V4XSG2-F1
#
_entry.id   AF-A0A1V4XSG2-F1
#
_cell.length_a   1.000
_cell.length_b   1.000
_cell.length_c   1.000
_cell.angle_alpha   90.00
_cell.angle_beta   90.00
_cell.angle_gamma   90.00
#
_symmetry.space_group_name_H-M   'P 1'
#
loop_
_entity.id
_entity.type
_entity.pdbx_description
1 polymer ?
#
loop_
_entity_poly.entity_id
_entity_poly.type
_entity_poly.pdbx_seq_one_letter_code
_entity_poly.pdbx_strand_id
1 'polypeptide(L)'
;MKRRKSSFLSICLIAVAVLLLPGAAMAYQVSFTDGVGDGGGGMFGVWNADTNKYLFDTYCLEKNEFVNFGKHYDFTVDEEAYAGGIGGGSPDPLGFDTAFLYNAFRTDALNLLGMDVTNAGDVTAFQYAIWFLEEEVASIPTTYQGKANSYLALATAAGWTDIGNVRVLNITYQDARQNTVLAQSMLTLLPVPEPSLLILLGLGMFGVGVASRKLKK
;
A
#
# COMPACT_ATOMS: atom_id res chain seq x y z
N MET A 1 -27.92 21.27 -45.48
CA MET A 1 -27.33 21.62 -44.16
C MET A 1 -27.02 20.32 -43.39
N LYS A 2 -25.75 19.88 -43.39
CA LYS A 2 -25.29 18.60 -42.79
C LYS A 2 -25.21 18.74 -41.27
N ARG A 3 -26.05 18.01 -40.51
CA ARG A 3 -25.92 17.90 -39.05
C ARG A 3 -24.72 17.01 -38.71
N ARG A 4 -23.67 17.61 -38.13
CA ARG A 4 -22.50 16.91 -37.56
C ARG A 4 -22.96 16.06 -36.38
N LYS A 5 -22.85 14.73 -36.50
CA LYS A 5 -22.86 13.80 -35.36
C LYS A 5 -21.45 13.82 -34.77
N SER A 6 -21.27 14.38 -33.57
CA SER A 6 -20.01 14.23 -32.84
C SER A 6 -20.26 14.27 -31.34
N SER A 7 -19.49 13.43 -30.64
CA SER A 7 -19.15 13.55 -29.22
C SER A 7 -20.10 12.95 -28.19
N PHE A 8 -20.29 11.63 -28.23
CA PHE A 8 -20.58 10.84 -27.01
C PHE A 8 -19.49 9.81 -26.72
N LEU A 9 -18.75 9.36 -27.75
CA LEU A 9 -17.71 8.34 -27.62
C LEU A 9 -16.43 8.87 -26.94
N SER A 10 -16.19 10.18 -27.00
CA SER A 10 -14.95 10.79 -26.48
C SER A 10 -14.90 10.96 -24.97
N ILE A 11 -16.05 10.95 -24.26
CA ILE A 11 -16.09 11.18 -22.80
C ILE A 11 -15.80 9.89 -22.02
N CYS A 12 -16.24 8.72 -22.51
CA CYS A 12 -15.94 7.43 -21.87
C CYS A 12 -14.46 7.03 -21.99
N LEU A 13 -13.76 7.45 -23.05
CA LEU A 13 -12.33 7.16 -23.26
C LEU A 13 -11.43 7.91 -22.25
N ILE A 14 -11.86 9.05 -21.72
CA ILE A 14 -11.08 9.84 -20.77
C ILE A 14 -11.16 9.23 -19.35
N ALA A 15 -12.30 8.65 -18.96
CA ALA A 15 -12.46 8.03 -17.64
C ALA A 15 -11.71 6.69 -17.50
N VAL A 16 -11.56 5.93 -18.61
CA VAL A 16 -10.81 4.66 -18.62
C VAL A 16 -9.29 4.89 -18.69
N ALA A 17 -8.83 5.98 -19.31
CA ALA A 17 -7.41 6.29 -19.42
C ALA A 17 -6.76 6.69 -18.08
N VAL A 18 -7.53 7.20 -17.12
CA VAL A 18 -7.02 7.58 -15.79
C VAL A 18 -6.75 6.36 -14.90
N LEU A 19 -7.34 5.20 -15.21
CA LEU A 19 -7.16 3.95 -14.45
C LEU A 19 -5.91 3.15 -14.87
N LEU A 20 -5.14 3.62 -15.86
CA LEU A 20 -3.96 2.92 -16.40
C LEU A 20 -2.64 3.68 -16.18
N LEU A 21 -2.65 4.73 -15.35
CA LEU A 21 -1.43 5.44 -14.98
C LEU A 21 -0.79 4.73 -13.77
N PRO A 22 0.46 4.28 -13.84
CA PRO A 22 1.20 3.88 -12.64
C PRO A 22 1.33 5.09 -11.71
N GLY A 23 1.13 4.89 -10.41
CA GLY A 23 1.23 5.93 -9.39
C GLY A 23 0.08 6.93 -9.37
N ALA A 24 -1.15 6.47 -9.19
CA ALA A 24 -2.28 7.37 -8.93
C ALA A 24 -2.05 8.07 -7.58
N ALA A 25 -1.82 9.39 -7.60
CA ALA A 25 -1.80 10.22 -6.40
C ALA A 25 -3.21 10.23 -5.78
N MET A 26 -3.27 9.96 -4.49
CA MET A 26 -4.53 9.71 -3.79
C MET A 26 -5.13 11.01 -3.28
N ALA A 27 -6.46 11.10 -3.28
CA ALA A 27 -7.16 12.35 -2.98
C ALA A 27 -7.22 12.72 -1.48
N TYR A 28 -6.64 11.88 -0.61
CA TYR A 28 -6.60 12.08 0.84
C TYR A 28 -5.22 11.72 1.37
N GLN A 29 -4.90 12.18 2.58
CA GLN A 29 -3.63 11.89 3.25
C GLN A 29 -3.77 10.74 4.25
N VAL A 30 -2.69 9.99 4.47
CA VAL A 30 -2.62 8.98 5.52
C VAL A 30 -1.82 9.48 6.71
N SER A 31 -2.13 8.96 7.88
CA SER A 31 -1.33 9.09 9.09
C SER A 31 -1.12 7.72 9.70
N PHE A 32 -0.12 7.61 10.56
CA PHE A 32 0.30 6.34 11.14
C PHE A 32 0.31 6.41 12.66
N THR A 33 -0.01 5.28 13.27
CA THR A 33 0.18 5.03 14.70
C THR A 33 1.11 3.86 14.90
N ASP A 34 1.88 3.90 15.98
CA ASP A 34 2.64 2.74 16.44
C ASP A 34 1.70 1.60 16.82
N GLY A 35 2.10 0.37 16.54
CA GLY A 35 1.34 -0.83 16.84
C GLY A 35 2.16 -1.81 17.67
N VAL A 36 1.89 -3.10 17.50
CA VAL A 36 2.63 -4.17 18.20
C VAL A 36 3.97 -4.38 17.52
N GLY A 37 5.05 -4.54 18.29
CA GLY A 37 6.40 -4.78 17.77
C GLY A 37 7.48 -4.23 18.69
N ASP A 38 8.73 -4.60 18.41
CA ASP A 38 9.92 -4.21 19.17
C ASP A 38 11.11 -3.93 18.23
N GLY A 39 12.18 -3.33 18.76
CA GLY A 39 13.48 -3.30 18.10
C GLY A 39 13.57 -2.43 16.85
N GLY A 40 12.68 -1.44 16.70
CA GLY A 40 12.67 -0.50 15.58
C GLY A 40 11.87 -0.97 14.37
N GLY A 41 11.09 -2.05 14.51
CA GLY A 41 10.14 -2.54 13.52
C GLY A 41 8.87 -3.06 14.18
N GLY A 42 7.87 -3.40 13.39
CA GLY A 42 6.60 -3.87 13.91
C GLY A 42 5.44 -3.55 12.98
N MET A 43 4.24 -3.74 13.53
CA MET A 43 2.99 -3.43 12.85
C MET A 43 2.63 -1.97 13.06
N PHE A 44 2.16 -1.31 12.00
CA PHE A 44 1.74 0.08 12.01
C PHE A 44 0.27 0.19 11.62
N GLY A 45 -0.50 0.97 12.37
CA GLY A 45 -1.88 1.28 12.02
C GLY A 45 -1.92 2.43 11.01
N VAL A 46 -2.57 2.22 9.86
CA VAL A 46 -2.79 3.24 8.84
C VAL A 46 -4.16 3.87 9.02
N TRP A 47 -4.21 5.20 9.04
CA TRP A 47 -5.42 5.98 9.27
C TRP A 47 -5.62 6.99 8.14
N ASN A 48 -6.86 7.23 7.76
CA ASN A 48 -7.20 8.38 6.95
C ASN A 48 -7.02 9.64 7.80
N ALA A 49 -6.08 10.51 7.43
CA ALA A 49 -5.69 11.67 8.23
C ALA A 49 -6.80 12.73 8.34
N ASP A 50 -7.67 12.84 7.33
CA ASP A 50 -8.75 13.84 7.31
C ASP A 50 -9.92 13.44 8.21
N THR A 51 -10.25 12.15 8.26
CA THR A 51 -11.42 11.62 8.96
C THR A 51 -11.09 10.91 10.27
N ASN A 52 -9.80 10.70 10.54
CA ASN A 52 -9.29 9.89 11.65
C ASN A 52 -9.91 8.47 11.68
N LYS A 53 -10.21 7.92 10.51
CA LYS A 53 -10.76 6.58 10.37
C LYS A 53 -9.63 5.58 10.16
N TYR A 54 -9.59 4.55 10.99
CA TYR A 54 -8.69 3.41 10.81
C TYR A 54 -8.95 2.73 9.46
N LEU A 55 -7.87 2.44 8.72
CA LEU A 55 -7.93 1.80 7.41
C LEU A 55 -7.49 0.33 7.49
N PHE A 56 -6.25 0.08 7.91
CA PHE A 56 -5.65 -1.26 7.99
C PHE A 56 -4.30 -1.22 8.70
N ASP A 57 -3.77 -2.40 9.06
CA ASP A 57 -2.43 -2.57 9.58
C ASP A 57 -1.43 -2.89 8.47
N THR A 58 -0.20 -2.40 8.63
CA THR A 58 0.89 -2.57 7.66
C THR A 58 2.25 -2.76 8.32
N TYR A 59 3.25 -3.01 7.49
CA TYR A 59 4.66 -3.21 7.85
C TYR A 59 5.54 -2.33 6.97
N CYS A 60 6.70 -1.99 7.51
CA CYS A 60 7.76 -1.29 6.81
C CYS A 60 8.36 -2.20 5.73
N LEU A 61 8.57 -1.67 4.53
CA LEU A 61 9.31 -2.36 3.48
C LEU A 61 10.83 -2.19 3.65
N GLU A 62 11.27 -0.96 3.90
CA GLU A 62 12.68 -0.58 4.06
C GLU A 62 13.05 -0.45 5.55
N LYS A 63 14.32 -0.68 5.92
CA LYS A 63 14.75 -0.67 7.33
C LYS A 63 15.35 0.65 7.80
N ASN A 64 16.00 1.39 6.91
CA ASN A 64 16.70 2.65 7.21
C ASN A 64 15.84 3.89 6.92
N GLU A 65 14.58 3.69 6.52
CA GLU A 65 13.59 4.74 6.40
C GLU A 65 12.64 4.72 7.60
N PHE A 66 11.93 5.84 7.82
CA PHE A 66 11.10 5.99 9.02
C PHE A 66 9.83 6.78 8.74
N VAL A 67 8.76 6.33 9.40
CA VAL A 67 7.56 7.13 9.63
C VAL A 67 7.75 8.00 10.87
N ASN A 68 7.26 9.23 10.81
CA ASN A 68 7.16 10.13 11.94
C ASN A 68 5.68 10.26 12.35
N PHE A 69 5.36 9.83 13.57
CA PHE A 69 4.00 9.93 14.08
C PHE A 69 3.53 11.38 14.22
N GLY A 70 2.23 11.58 14.01
CA GLY A 70 1.61 12.91 14.00
C GLY A 70 1.83 13.71 12.71
N LYS A 71 2.52 13.16 11.71
CA LYS A 71 2.56 13.73 10.34
C LYS A 71 1.42 13.18 9.49
N HIS A 72 1.02 14.00 8.53
CA HIS A 72 0.16 13.59 7.41
C HIS A 72 1.05 13.36 6.20
N TYR A 73 0.74 12.31 5.46
CA TYR A 73 1.50 11.88 4.31
C TYR A 73 0.60 11.84 3.08
N ASP A 74 1.10 12.45 2.00
CA ASP A 74 0.62 12.14 0.66
C ASP A 74 1.19 10.77 0.25
N PHE A 75 0.49 10.05 -0.61
CA PHE A 75 0.94 8.72 -1.01
C PHE A 75 0.52 8.34 -2.43
N THR A 76 1.29 7.42 -3.00
CA THR A 76 0.98 6.68 -4.22
C THR A 76 0.92 5.19 -3.91
N VAL A 77 0.32 4.43 -4.83
CA VAL A 77 0.22 2.98 -4.75
C VAL A 77 0.91 2.40 -5.97
N ASP A 78 2.06 1.79 -5.75
CA ASP A 78 3.00 1.36 -6.78
C ASP A 78 3.38 -0.12 -6.62
N GLU A 79 4.14 -0.66 -7.56
CA GLU A 79 4.66 -2.04 -7.52
C GLU A 79 6.10 -2.10 -6.98
N GLU A 80 6.67 -0.94 -6.66
CA GLU A 80 8.08 -0.74 -6.32
C GLU A 80 8.24 0.39 -5.28
N ALA A 81 9.25 0.26 -4.41
CA ALA A 81 9.67 1.32 -3.48
C ALA A 81 10.51 2.37 -4.22
N TYR A 82 10.48 3.62 -3.77
CA TYR A 82 11.25 4.67 -4.45
C TYR A 82 12.75 4.62 -4.18
N ALA A 83 13.19 4.32 -2.95
CA ALA A 83 14.60 4.41 -2.56
C ALA A 83 15.30 3.06 -2.42
N GLY A 84 14.56 1.97 -2.14
CA GLY A 84 15.09 0.62 -1.96
C GLY A 84 15.90 0.41 -0.68
N GLY A 85 15.81 1.32 0.28
CA GLY A 85 16.37 1.13 1.61
C GLY A 85 17.89 0.87 1.67
N ILE A 86 18.27 -0.28 2.24
CA ILE A 86 19.66 -0.70 2.44
C ILE A 86 20.14 -1.58 1.29
N GLY A 87 19.32 -2.54 0.88
CA GLY A 87 19.70 -3.61 -0.05
C GLY A 87 19.19 -3.43 -1.48
N GLY A 88 18.14 -2.62 -1.66
CA GLY A 88 17.36 -2.53 -2.88
C GLY A 88 17.85 -1.53 -3.94
N GLY A 89 17.16 -1.56 -5.08
CA GLY A 89 17.34 -0.62 -6.19
C GLY A 89 16.65 0.73 -5.98
N SER A 90 16.74 1.64 -6.95
CA SER A 90 15.90 2.86 -6.95
C SER A 90 15.37 3.10 -8.37
N PRO A 91 14.11 2.71 -8.66
CA PRO A 91 13.14 2.07 -7.75
C PRO A 91 13.48 0.60 -7.42
N ASP A 92 12.90 0.07 -6.34
CA ASP A 92 13.09 -1.30 -5.84
C ASP A 92 11.79 -2.13 -5.97
N PRO A 93 11.71 -3.06 -6.93
CA PRO A 93 10.51 -3.86 -7.14
C PRO A 93 10.19 -4.76 -5.94
N LEU A 94 8.92 -4.81 -5.55
CA LEU A 94 8.46 -5.65 -4.46
C LEU A 94 8.72 -7.15 -4.75
N GLY A 95 9.34 -7.85 -3.81
CA GLY A 95 9.56 -9.29 -3.90
C GLY A 95 8.27 -10.12 -3.86
N PHE A 96 8.21 -11.19 -4.66
CA PHE A 96 7.02 -12.08 -4.72
C PHE A 96 6.79 -12.84 -3.41
N ASP A 97 7.85 -13.26 -2.74
CA ASP A 97 7.77 -13.93 -1.44
C ASP A 97 7.25 -12.98 -0.35
N THR A 98 7.67 -11.71 -0.38
CA THR A 98 7.15 -10.66 0.50
C THR A 98 5.68 -10.39 0.23
N ALA A 99 5.30 -10.29 -1.05
CA ALA A 99 3.90 -10.14 -1.45
C ALA A 99 3.05 -11.32 -0.94
N PHE A 100 3.52 -12.56 -1.10
CA PHE A 100 2.81 -13.72 -0.56
C PHE A 100 2.59 -13.61 0.95
N LEU A 101 3.64 -13.32 1.72
CA LEU A 101 3.55 -13.23 3.18
C LEU A 101 2.61 -12.11 3.62
N TYR A 102 2.70 -10.94 3.00
CA TYR A 102 1.83 -9.82 3.33
C TYR A 102 0.36 -10.10 2.96
N ASN A 103 0.12 -10.74 1.82
CA ASN A 103 -1.22 -11.18 1.45
C ASN A 103 -1.78 -12.20 2.47
N ALA A 104 -0.95 -13.16 2.91
CA ALA A 104 -1.34 -14.13 3.94
C ALA A 104 -1.63 -13.47 5.29
N PHE A 105 -0.87 -12.43 5.68
CA PHE A 105 -1.15 -11.60 6.85
C PHE A 105 -2.51 -10.91 6.72
N ARG A 106 -2.72 -10.18 5.62
CA ARG A 106 -3.94 -9.37 5.41
C ARG A 106 -5.21 -10.18 5.20
N THR A 107 -5.09 -11.46 4.88
CA THR A 107 -6.22 -12.41 4.73
C THR A 107 -6.42 -13.30 5.94
N ASP A 108 -5.71 -13.04 7.06
CA ASP A 108 -5.74 -13.81 8.31
C ASP A 108 -5.24 -15.26 8.19
N ALA A 109 -4.62 -15.62 7.06
CA ALA A 109 -4.07 -16.96 6.85
C ALA A 109 -2.88 -17.26 7.78
N LEU A 110 -2.09 -16.25 8.16
CA LEU A 110 -0.98 -16.44 9.10
C LEU A 110 -1.46 -16.70 10.54
N ASN A 111 -2.60 -16.15 10.93
CA ASN A 111 -3.20 -16.44 12.24
C ASN A 111 -3.58 -17.93 12.34
N LEU A 112 -4.14 -18.50 11.26
CA LEU A 112 -4.39 -19.95 11.17
C LEU A 112 -3.12 -20.81 11.25
N LEU A 113 -1.97 -20.22 10.95
CA LEU A 113 -0.64 -20.84 11.04
C LEU A 113 0.10 -20.48 12.34
N GLY A 114 -0.58 -19.81 13.28
CA GLY A 114 -0.08 -19.54 14.63
C GLY A 114 0.72 -18.25 14.80
N MET A 115 0.52 -17.26 13.92
CA MET A 115 0.95 -15.88 14.18
C MET A 115 -0.01 -15.22 15.17
N ASP A 116 0.52 -14.72 16.29
CA ASP A 116 -0.23 -13.90 17.23
C ASP A 116 0.09 -12.41 17.03
N VAL A 117 -0.85 -11.67 16.44
CA VAL A 117 -0.70 -10.22 16.18
C VAL A 117 -0.67 -9.36 17.45
N THR A 118 -1.00 -9.93 18.61
CA THR A 118 -0.89 -9.26 19.91
C THR A 118 0.46 -9.52 20.60
N ASN A 119 1.25 -10.46 20.06
CA ASN A 119 2.55 -10.80 20.59
C ASN A 119 3.65 -10.03 19.84
N ALA A 120 4.39 -9.17 20.56
CA ALA A 120 5.46 -8.37 19.99
C ALA A 120 6.57 -9.22 19.34
N GLY A 121 6.87 -10.40 19.87
CA GLY A 121 7.87 -11.31 19.31
C GLY A 121 7.46 -11.87 17.95
N ASP A 122 6.21 -12.30 17.79
CA ASP A 122 5.69 -12.84 16.53
C ASP A 122 5.60 -11.75 15.44
N VAL A 123 5.12 -10.56 15.82
CA VAL A 123 5.00 -9.41 14.91
C VAL A 123 6.37 -8.89 14.48
N THR A 124 7.34 -8.81 15.40
CA THR A 124 8.70 -8.39 15.08
C THR A 124 9.42 -9.42 14.23
N ALA A 125 9.22 -10.71 14.50
CA ALA A 125 9.75 -11.77 13.65
C ALA A 125 9.20 -11.72 12.22
N PHE A 126 7.93 -11.35 12.06
CA PHE A 126 7.33 -11.14 10.74
C PHE A 126 7.98 -9.94 10.01
N GLN A 127 8.18 -8.81 10.69
CA GLN A 127 8.90 -7.67 10.11
C GLN A 127 10.34 -8.02 9.67
N TYR A 128 11.06 -8.82 10.47
CA TYR A 128 12.39 -9.29 10.07
C TYR A 128 12.37 -10.27 8.90
N ALA A 129 11.30 -11.08 8.75
CA ALA A 129 11.14 -11.94 7.58
C ALA A 129 10.97 -11.09 6.31
N ILE A 130 10.13 -10.04 6.36
CA ILE A 130 9.99 -9.07 5.27
C ILE A 130 11.34 -8.44 4.92
N TRP A 131 12.04 -7.85 5.90
CA TRP A 131 13.34 -7.22 5.66
C TRP A 131 14.41 -8.19 5.16
N PHE A 132 14.34 -9.47 5.51
CA PHE A 132 15.29 -10.45 4.99
C PHE A 132 15.01 -10.80 3.54
N LEU A 133 13.73 -10.89 3.14
CA LEU A 133 13.33 -11.16 1.76
C LEU A 133 13.62 -9.98 0.83
N GLU A 134 13.46 -8.75 1.32
CA GLU A 134 13.78 -7.52 0.58
C GLU A 134 15.25 -7.08 0.75
N GLU A 135 16.12 -7.98 1.23
CA GLU A 135 17.58 -7.72 1.38
C GLU A 135 17.98 -6.54 2.30
N GLU A 136 17.04 -6.02 3.10
CA GLU A 136 17.24 -4.94 4.07
C GLU A 136 18.04 -5.36 5.31
N VAL A 137 18.17 -6.67 5.55
CA VAL A 137 19.05 -7.23 6.58
C VAL A 137 19.83 -8.44 6.07
N ALA A 138 21.13 -8.45 6.37
CA ALA A 138 21.96 -9.63 6.10
C ALA A 138 21.71 -10.79 7.07
N SER A 139 21.09 -10.54 8.23
CA SER A 139 20.79 -11.57 9.23
C SER A 139 19.65 -11.16 10.15
N ILE A 140 18.92 -12.16 10.63
CA ILE A 140 17.81 -12.01 11.58
C ILE A 140 18.35 -12.23 13.01
N PRO A 141 18.03 -11.36 14.00
CA PRO A 141 18.45 -11.56 15.38
C PRO A 141 17.97 -12.90 15.96
N THR A 142 18.81 -13.54 16.77
CA THR A 142 18.56 -14.88 17.34
C THR A 142 17.21 -14.98 18.06
N THR A 143 16.78 -13.92 18.73
CA THR A 143 15.49 -13.84 19.44
C THR A 143 14.29 -14.09 18.52
N TYR A 144 14.36 -13.63 17.26
CA TYR A 144 13.26 -13.69 16.30
C TYR A 144 13.46 -14.76 15.22
N GLN A 145 14.67 -15.29 15.10
CA GLN A 145 15.10 -16.18 14.02
C GLN A 145 14.20 -17.42 13.85
N GLY A 146 13.78 -18.06 14.95
CA GLY A 146 12.94 -19.26 14.87
C GLY A 146 11.60 -19.02 14.16
N LYS A 147 10.90 -17.95 14.55
CA LYS A 147 9.62 -17.56 13.95
C LYS A 147 9.80 -16.97 12.56
N ALA A 148 10.77 -16.09 12.37
CA ALA A 148 11.04 -15.50 11.06
C ALA A 148 11.38 -16.57 10.01
N ASN A 149 12.23 -17.55 10.35
CA ASN A 149 12.54 -18.67 9.46
C ASN A 149 11.32 -19.52 9.10
N SER A 150 10.32 -19.63 9.99
CA SER A 150 9.08 -20.32 9.66
C SER A 150 8.27 -19.58 8.59
N TYR A 151 8.24 -18.24 8.62
CA TYR A 151 7.63 -17.42 7.57
C TYR A 151 8.41 -17.52 6.25
N LEU A 152 9.74 -17.46 6.30
CA LEU A 152 10.57 -17.64 5.11
C LEU A 152 10.34 -19.01 4.45
N ALA A 153 10.27 -20.08 5.24
CA ALA A 153 9.98 -21.41 4.73
C ALA A 153 8.58 -21.52 4.11
N LEU A 154 7.58 -20.82 4.68
CA LEU A 154 6.23 -20.74 4.09
C LEU A 154 6.25 -20.04 2.73
N ALA A 155 6.97 -18.92 2.60
CA ALA A 155 7.08 -18.21 1.33
C ALA A 155 7.76 -19.06 0.25
N THR A 156 8.90 -19.66 0.58
CA THR A 156 9.61 -20.57 -0.34
C THR A 156 8.74 -21.76 -0.76
N ALA A 157 7.98 -22.35 0.18
CA ALA A 157 7.12 -23.49 -0.10
C ALA A 157 5.89 -23.13 -0.96
N ALA A 158 5.41 -21.88 -0.87
CA ALA A 158 4.29 -21.41 -1.67
C ALA A 158 4.65 -21.29 -3.17
N GLY A 159 5.92 -20.98 -3.47
CA GLY A 159 6.40 -20.84 -4.84
C GLY A 159 5.64 -19.77 -5.62
N TRP A 160 5.29 -18.68 -4.94
CA TRP A 160 4.48 -17.59 -5.49
C TRP A 160 5.31 -16.78 -6.50
N THR A 161 4.75 -16.48 -7.68
CA THR A 161 5.52 -15.93 -8.82
C THR A 161 5.08 -14.55 -9.30
N ASP A 162 4.18 -13.89 -8.59
CA ASP A 162 3.74 -12.52 -8.87
C ASP A 162 3.50 -11.73 -7.57
N ILE A 163 3.15 -10.44 -7.66
CA ILE A 163 2.83 -9.63 -6.48
C ILE A 163 1.34 -9.67 -6.11
N GLY A 164 0.51 -10.35 -6.89
CA GLY A 164 -0.95 -10.38 -6.74
C GLY A 164 -1.56 -8.98 -6.59
N ASN A 165 -2.38 -8.81 -5.55
CA ASN A 165 -2.99 -7.53 -5.18
C ASN A 165 -2.12 -6.71 -4.21
N VAL A 166 -0.94 -7.19 -3.83
CA VAL A 166 -0.04 -6.46 -2.94
C VAL A 166 0.61 -5.31 -3.69
N ARG A 167 0.71 -4.17 -3.02
CA ARG A 167 1.33 -2.95 -3.55
C ARG A 167 2.20 -2.29 -2.50
N VAL A 168 3.08 -1.43 -2.97
CA VAL A 168 3.90 -0.53 -2.16
C VAL A 168 3.16 0.79 -2.02
N LEU A 169 2.98 1.21 -0.78
CA LEU A 169 2.44 2.50 -0.38
C LEU A 169 3.62 3.45 -0.17
N ASN A 170 4.04 4.11 -1.24
CA ASN A 170 5.10 5.10 -1.19
C ASN A 170 4.54 6.40 -0.60
N ILE A 171 5.08 6.81 0.55
CA ILE A 171 4.58 7.99 1.26
C ILE A 171 5.57 9.14 1.16
N THR A 172 5.03 10.36 1.11
CA THR A 172 5.81 11.59 1.08
C THR A 172 5.18 12.63 1.99
N TYR A 173 6.00 13.57 2.46
CA TYR A 173 5.51 14.70 3.25
C TYR A 173 6.20 15.99 2.82
N GLN A 174 5.56 17.12 3.11
CA GLN A 174 6.13 18.45 2.89
C GLN A 174 6.97 18.85 4.11
N ASP A 175 8.23 19.22 3.89
CA ASP A 175 9.06 19.80 4.96
C ASP A 175 8.65 21.26 5.29
N ALA A 176 9.33 21.88 6.26
CA ALA A 176 9.06 23.27 6.66
C ALA A 176 9.28 24.29 5.53
N ARG A 177 9.97 23.90 4.45
CA ARG A 177 10.26 24.72 3.26
C ARG A 177 9.38 24.35 2.08
N GLN A 178 8.38 23.48 2.26
CA GLN A 178 7.49 22.99 1.20
C GLN A 178 8.22 22.20 0.11
N ASN A 179 9.29 21.49 0.48
CA ASN A 179 9.86 20.45 -0.38
C ASN A 179 9.16 19.12 -0.08
N THR A 180 8.83 18.38 -1.14
CA THR A 180 8.42 16.98 -1.02
C THR A 180 9.62 16.14 -0.60
N VAL A 181 9.46 15.44 0.52
CA VAL A 181 10.47 14.54 1.09
C VAL A 181 9.90 13.13 1.10
N LEU A 182 10.68 12.17 0.59
CA LEU A 182 10.36 10.75 0.67
C LEU A 182 10.43 10.28 2.13
N ALA A 183 9.57 9.34 2.47
CA ALA A 183 9.60 8.64 3.74
C ALA A 183 9.27 7.17 3.51
N GLN A 184 9.27 6.41 4.60
CA GLN A 184 9.11 4.96 4.63
C GLN A 184 8.07 4.40 3.66
N SER A 185 8.51 3.53 2.74
CA SER A 185 7.58 2.72 1.96
C SER A 185 6.91 1.65 2.83
N MET A 186 5.58 1.54 2.72
CA MET A 186 4.76 0.59 3.49
C MET A 186 4.07 -0.40 2.57
N LEU A 187 3.61 -1.54 3.09
CA LEU A 187 2.85 -2.50 2.28
C LEU A 187 1.34 -2.17 2.26
N THR A 188 0.64 -2.53 1.18
CA THR A 188 -0.82 -2.39 1.09
C THR A 188 -1.43 -3.42 0.14
N LEU A 189 -2.76 -3.50 0.12
CA LEU A 189 -3.52 -4.32 -0.83
C LEU A 189 -4.41 -3.44 -1.70
N LEU A 190 -4.60 -3.85 -2.96
CA LEU A 190 -5.66 -3.35 -3.82
C LEU A 190 -7.00 -4.07 -3.57
N PRO A 191 -8.13 -3.35 -3.65
CA PRO A 191 -8.23 -1.89 -3.70
C PRO A 191 -7.89 -1.28 -2.33
N VAL A 192 -7.18 -0.14 -2.33
CA VAL A 192 -7.00 0.64 -1.10
C VAL A 192 -8.36 1.26 -0.71
N PRO A 193 -8.78 1.21 0.56
CA PRO A 193 -10.06 1.77 0.98
C PRO A 193 -10.16 3.29 0.73
N GLU A 194 -10.68 3.70 -0.44
CA GLU A 194 -10.96 5.10 -0.76
C GLU A 194 -12.40 5.50 -0.40
N PRO A 195 -12.61 6.51 0.46
CA PRO A 195 -13.95 7.00 0.77
C PRO A 195 -14.63 7.75 -0.39
N SER A 196 -13.86 8.35 -1.32
CA SER A 196 -14.35 9.37 -2.26
C SER A 196 -14.67 8.86 -3.67
N LEU A 197 -14.02 7.78 -4.14
CA LEU A 197 -14.28 7.23 -5.47
C LEU A 197 -15.74 6.77 -5.65
N LEU A 198 -16.37 6.22 -4.60
CA LEU A 198 -17.78 5.83 -4.65
C LEU A 198 -18.71 7.04 -4.79
N ILE A 199 -18.35 8.17 -4.18
CA ILE A 199 -19.13 9.41 -4.27
C ILE A 199 -18.98 10.01 -5.67
N LEU A 200 -17.75 10.07 -6.21
CA LEU A 200 -17.52 10.62 -7.55
C LEU A 200 -18.10 9.73 -8.64
N LEU A 201 -18.01 8.40 -8.50
CA LEU A 201 -18.67 7.44 -9.37
C LEU A 201 -20.20 7.64 -9.32
N GLY A 202 -20.76 7.78 -8.11
CA GLY A 202 -22.17 8.07 -7.91
C GLY A 202 -22.60 9.38 -8.59
N LEU A 203 -21.89 10.48 -8.33
CA LEU A 203 -22.17 11.78 -8.93
C LEU A 203 -21.99 11.78 -10.46
N GLY A 204 -20.99 11.07 -10.97
CA GLY A 204 -20.74 10.89 -12.41
C GLY A 204 -21.90 10.16 -13.10
N MET A 205 -22.38 9.06 -12.51
CA MET A 205 -23.53 8.32 -13.02
C MET A 205 -24.82 9.16 -12.98
N PHE A 206 -25.04 9.93 -11.91
CA PHE A 206 -26.16 10.87 -11.83
C PHE A 206 -26.08 11.97 -12.90
N GLY A 207 -24.90 12.56 -13.12
CA GLY A 207 -24.67 13.60 -14.12
C GLY A 207 -24.95 13.11 -15.56
N VAL A 208 -24.44 11.93 -15.93
CA VAL A 208 -24.73 11.28 -17.22
C VAL A 208 -26.22 10.94 -17.35
N GLY A 209 -26.85 10.45 -16.28
CA GLY A 209 -28.28 10.17 -16.24
C GLY A 209 -29.16 11.41 -16.50
N VAL A 210 -28.79 12.57 -15.96
CA VAL A 210 -29.51 13.83 -16.19
C VAL A 210 -29.23 14.41 -17.59
N ALA A 211 -27.97 14.39 -18.03
CA ALA A 211 -27.58 14.89 -19.36
C ALA A 211 -28.24 14.08 -20.50
N SER A 212 -28.28 12.75 -20.38
CA SER A 212 -28.91 11.87 -21.37
C SER A 212 -30.43 12.07 -21.49
N ARG A 213 -31.10 12.50 -20.41
CA ARG A 213 -32.53 12.84 -20.44
C ARG A 213 -32.81 14.16 -21.16
N LYS A 214 -31.91 15.14 -21.07
CA LYS A 214 -32.06 16.43 -21.76
C LYS A 214 -31.88 16.34 -23.27
N LEU A 215 -31.13 15.33 -23.76
CA LEU A 215 -30.88 15.13 -25.19
C LEU A 215 -31.97 14.32 -25.92
N LYS A 216 -32.94 13.77 -25.18
CA LYS A 216 -34.11 13.07 -25.73
C LYS A 216 -35.34 13.98 -25.90
N LYS A 217 -35.24 15.27 -25.55
CA LYS A 217 -36.23 16.31 -25.87
C LYS A 217 -35.72 17.13 -27.05
#